data_AF-A0AAD9BSD2-F1
#
_entry.id   AF-A0AAD9BSD2-F1
#
_cell.length_a   1.000
_cell.length_b   1.000
_cell.length_c   1.000
_cell.angle_alpha   90.00
_cell.angle_beta   90.00
_cell.angle_gamma   90.00
#
_symmetry.space_group_name_H-M   'P 1'
#
loop_
_entity.id
_entity.type
_entity.pdbx_description
1 polymer ?
#
loop_
_entity_poly.entity_id
_entity_poly.type
_entity_poly.pdbx_seq_one_letter_code
_entity_poly.pdbx_strand_id
1 'polypeptide(L)'
;MFRLIHLAIEELKGPAGLDQSGVSLFKTPGAIDEMWVGQQRHLECIQDPPGMIMYRVARTTTINGVDLPYYKSLRGSNSLEGFHKSLPHMIPGTQV
;
A
#
# COMPACT_ATOMS: atom_id res chain seq x y z
N MET A 1 6.89 15.46 6.99
CA MET A 1 5.45 15.48 7.34
C MET A 1 4.76 14.34 6.62
N PHE A 2 4.46 13.23 7.30
CA PHE A 2 3.93 11.98 6.71
C PHE A 2 2.44 11.81 6.99
N ARG A 3 1.62 12.78 6.53
CA ARG A 3 0.21 12.89 6.90
C ARG A 3 -0.62 11.69 6.45
N LEU A 4 -0.42 11.20 5.21
CA LEU A 4 -1.21 10.10 4.67
C LEU A 4 -0.94 8.76 5.37
N ILE A 5 0.32 8.51 5.75
CA ILE A 5 0.68 7.28 6.46
C ILE A 5 0.12 7.29 7.89
N HIS A 6 0.20 8.43 8.58
CA HIS A 6 -0.45 8.57 9.89
C HIS A 6 -1.97 8.34 9.79
N LEU A 7 -2.64 8.92 8.79
CA LEU A 7 -4.08 8.70 8.60
C LEU A 7 -4.40 7.22 8.36
N ALA A 8 -3.59 6.51 7.56
CA ALA A 8 -3.77 5.08 7.33
C ALA A 8 -3.58 4.26 8.62
N ILE A 9 -2.61 4.63 9.47
CA ILE A 9 -2.38 3.96 10.76
C ILE A 9 -3.56 4.19 11.70
N GLU A 10 -4.07 5.42 11.80
CA GLU A 10 -5.22 5.72 12.65
C GLU A 10 -6.49 4.98 12.18
N GLU A 11 -6.69 4.88 10.86
CA GLU A 11 -7.79 4.08 10.29
C GLU A 11 -7.65 2.59 10.65
N LEU A 12 -6.44 2.04 10.57
CA LEU A 12 -6.12 0.66 10.95
C LEU A 12 -6.17 0.39 12.46
N LYS A 13 -6.16 1.42 13.31
CA LYS A 13 -6.48 1.27 14.74
C LYS A 13 -7.99 1.14 14.98
N GLY A 14 -8.79 1.59 14.01
CA GLY A 14 -10.24 1.53 14.05
C GLY A 14 -10.80 0.27 13.38
N PRO A 15 -12.06 0.31 12.91
CA PRO A 15 -12.75 -0.83 12.30
C PRO A 15 -12.02 -1.44 11.09
N ALA A 16 -11.25 -0.65 10.35
CA ALA A 16 -10.46 -1.16 9.22
C ALA A 16 -9.31 -2.08 9.65
N GLY A 17 -8.95 -2.06 10.94
CA GLY A 17 -7.99 -2.98 11.56
C GLY A 17 -8.57 -4.32 11.98
N LEU A 18 -9.83 -4.60 11.64
CA LEU A 18 -10.51 -5.85 11.97
C LEU A 18 -10.68 -6.71 10.71
N ASP A 19 -10.64 -8.03 10.88
CA ASP A 19 -11.03 -8.96 9.83
C ASP A 19 -12.56 -9.06 9.66
N GLN A 20 -13.00 -9.90 8.73
CA GLN A 20 -14.43 -10.11 8.44
C GLN A 20 -15.24 -10.65 9.63
N SER A 21 -14.57 -11.26 10.62
CA SER A 21 -15.18 -11.78 11.85
C SER A 21 -15.10 -10.78 13.00
N GLY A 22 -14.56 -9.58 12.79
CA GLY A 22 -14.36 -8.57 13.82
C GLY A 22 -13.13 -8.80 14.69
N VAL A 23 -12.24 -9.74 14.31
CA VAL A 23 -11.01 -10.01 15.06
C VAL A 23 -9.93 -9.01 14.64
N SER A 24 -9.24 -8.43 15.62
CA SER A 24 -8.14 -7.50 15.37
C SER A 24 -7.02 -8.17 14.57
N LEU A 25 -6.57 -7.49 13.51
CA LEU A 25 -5.39 -7.88 12.74
C LEU A 25 -4.10 -7.78 13.56
N PHE A 26 -4.12 -6.96 14.62
CA PHE A 26 -2.99 -6.76 15.52
C PHE A 26 -3.19 -7.53 16.82
N LYS A 27 -2.12 -8.18 17.31
CA LYS A 27 -2.16 -8.99 18.53
C LYS A 27 -2.56 -8.20 19.77
N THR A 28 -2.20 -6.91 19.82
CA THR A 28 -2.53 -6.00 20.90
C THR A 28 -2.86 -4.62 20.30
N PRO A 29 -3.62 -3.77 21.02
CA PRO A 29 -3.92 -2.41 20.54
C PRO A 29 -2.68 -1.56 20.22
N GLY A 30 -1.57 -1.77 20.94
CA GLY A 30 -0.32 -1.03 20.73
C GLY A 30 0.62 -1.63 19.67
N ALA A 31 0.35 -2.84 19.18
CA ALA A 31 1.28 -3.51 18.25
C ALA A 31 1.45 -2.77 16.92
N ILE A 32 0.42 -2.04 16.45
CA ILE A 32 0.52 -1.20 15.25
C ILE A 32 1.44 0.01 15.46
N ASP A 33 1.45 0.59 16.66
CA ASP A 33 2.32 1.72 17.00
C ASP A 33 3.79 1.27 17.09
N GLU A 34 4.04 0.13 17.74
CA GLU A 34 5.37 -0.47 17.82
C GLU A 34 5.91 -0.83 16.42
N MET A 35 5.07 -1.44 15.59
CA MET A 35 5.40 -1.72 14.19
C MET A 35 5.73 -0.43 13.45
N TRP A 36 4.90 0.62 13.60
CA TRP A 36 5.11 1.90 12.93
C TRP A 36 6.46 2.51 13.30
N VAL A 37 6.81 2.56 14.59
CA VAL A 37 8.12 3.04 15.06
C VAL A 37 9.26 2.31 14.36
N GLY A 38 9.16 0.98 14.24
CA GLY A 38 10.16 0.17 13.53
C GLY A 38 10.26 0.50 12.03
N GLN A 39 9.11 0.74 11.38
CA GLN A 39 9.01 0.97 9.94
C GLN A 39 9.37 2.39 9.49
N GLN A 40 9.42 3.37 10.40
CA GLN A 40 9.79 4.75 10.05
C GLN A 40 11.14 4.86 9.32
N ARG A 41 12.08 3.94 9.61
CA ARG A 41 13.39 3.85 8.91
C ARG A 41 13.27 3.62 7.40
N HIS A 42 12.14 3.09 6.92
CA HIS A 42 11.90 2.79 5.51
C HIS A 42 11.09 3.87 4.81
N LEU A 43 10.79 4.99 5.47
CA LEU A 43 9.98 6.05 4.85
C LEU A 43 10.62 6.62 3.60
N GLU A 44 11.95 6.78 3.57
CA GLU A 44 12.70 7.18 2.38
C GLU A 44 12.72 6.12 1.27
N CYS A 45 12.55 4.84 1.63
CA CYS A 45 12.45 3.75 0.67
C CYS A 45 11.09 3.74 -0.03
N ILE A 46 10.02 4.11 0.70
CA ILE A 46 8.62 4.05 0.23
C ILE A 46 8.20 5.38 -0.42
N GLN A 47 8.67 6.51 0.12
CA GLN A 47 8.32 7.84 -0.36
C GLN A 47 9.35 8.36 -1.36
N ASP A 48 8.84 9.03 -2.38
CA ASP A 48 9.65 9.69 -3.38
C ASP A 48 10.44 10.85 -2.76
N PRO A 49 11.77 10.92 -2.97
CA PRO A 49 12.54 12.09 -2.54
C PRO A 49 11.96 13.37 -3.15
N PRO A 50 12.07 14.52 -2.46
CA PRO A 50 11.62 15.79 -3.00
C PRO A 50 12.17 16.06 -4.40
N GLY A 51 11.30 16.38 -5.35
CA GLY A 51 11.68 16.65 -6.74
C GLY A 51 12.02 15.42 -7.59
N MET A 52 11.90 14.20 -7.05
CA MET A 52 12.20 12.97 -7.77
C MET A 52 10.94 12.13 -7.97
N ILE A 53 10.43 12.07 -9.20
CA ILE A 53 9.33 11.17 -9.56
C ILE A 53 9.93 9.78 -9.82
N MET A 54 9.76 8.85 -8.88
CA MET A 54 10.35 7.50 -8.99
C MET A 54 9.49 6.55 -9.82
N TYR A 55 8.23 6.90 -10.11
CA TYR A 55 7.34 6.12 -10.95
C TYR A 55 7.07 6.81 -12.28
N ARG A 56 7.38 6.14 -13.39
CA ARG A 56 7.12 6.65 -14.74
C ARG A 56 6.15 5.74 -15.47
N VAL A 57 5.21 6.31 -16.22
CA VAL A 57 4.35 5.53 -17.11
C VAL A 57 5.22 4.93 -18.20
N ALA A 58 5.33 3.61 -18.23
CA ALA A 58 6.11 2.90 -19.25
C ALA A 58 5.23 2.49 -20.44
N ARG A 59 3.94 2.21 -20.19
CA ARG A 59 2.92 1.95 -21.22
C ARG A 59 1.52 2.15 -20.64
N THR A 60 0.52 2.15 -21.51
CA THR A 60 -0.90 2.08 -21.12
C THR A 60 -1.45 0.74 -21.58
N THR A 61 -2.33 0.12 -20.79
CA THR A 61 -3.03 -1.11 -21.15
C THR A 61 -4.52 -0.94 -20.92
N THR A 62 -5.34 -1.51 -21.80
CA THR A 62 -6.79 -1.51 -21.63
C THR A 62 -7.22 -2.79 -20.91
N ILE A 63 -7.94 -2.67 -19.81
CA ILE A 63 -8.54 -3.80 -19.07
C ILE A 63 -10.02 -3.50 -18.92
N ASN A 64 -10.89 -4.40 -19.41
CA ASN A 64 -12.34 -4.23 -19.38
C ASN A 64 -12.84 -2.88 -19.95
N GLY A 65 -12.19 -2.39 -21.01
CA GLY A 65 -12.53 -1.11 -21.66
C GLY A 65 -12.03 0.14 -20.91
N VAL A 66 -11.27 -0.03 -19.83
CA VAL A 66 -10.66 1.08 -19.08
C VAL A 66 -9.15 1.12 -19.37
N ASP A 67 -8.66 2.29 -19.76
CA ASP A 67 -7.24 2.52 -19.99
C ASP A 67 -6.53 2.75 -18.65
N LEU A 68 -5.54 1.88 -18.37
CA LEU A 68 -4.78 1.89 -17.13
C LEU A 68 -3.30 2.15 -17.43
N PRO A 69 -2.69 3.17 -16.81
CA PRO A 69 -1.25 3.40 -16.92
C PRO A 69 -0.48 2.31 -16.16
N TYR A 70 0.49 1.70 -16.84
CA TYR A 70 1.46 0.81 -16.23
C TYR A 70 2.70 1.61 -15.82
N TYR A 71 2.96 1.68 -14.51
CA TYR A 71 4.07 2.42 -13.93
C TYR A 71 5.29 1.53 -13.72
N LYS A 72 6.47 2.02 -14.11
CA LYS A 72 7.77 1.42 -13.79
C LYS A 72 8.46 2.24 -12.71
N SER A 73 8.95 1.56 -11.68
CA SER A 73 9.77 2.16 -10.64
C SER A 73 11.22 2.34 -11.10
N LEU A 74 11.83 3.48 -10.79
CA LEU A 74 13.26 3.75 -10.99
C LEU A 74 14.13 3.19 -9.87
N ARG A 75 13.54 2.60 -8.81
CA ARG A 75 14.25 2.08 -7.63
C ARG A 75 14.91 0.71 -7.84
N GLY A 76 14.99 0.23 -9.07
CA GLY A 76 15.67 -1.03 -9.43
C GLY A 76 14.95 -2.31 -9.01
N SER A 77 14.04 -2.26 -8.04
CA SER A 77 13.11 -3.36 -7.76
C SER A 77 11.77 -3.09 -8.44
N ASN A 78 11.29 -4.06 -9.20
CA ASN A 78 9.90 -4.10 -9.62
C ASN A 78 9.00 -4.52 -8.44
N SER A 79 9.29 -4.11 -7.20
CA SER A 79 8.48 -4.48 -6.01
C SER A 79 7.01 -4.09 -6.18
N LEU A 80 6.74 -3.04 -6.96
CA LEU A 80 5.38 -2.69 -7.35
C LEU A 80 4.72 -3.77 -8.22
N GLU A 81 5.44 -4.47 -9.12
CA GLU A 81 4.89 -5.64 -9.83
C GLU A 81 4.50 -6.77 -8.86
N GLY A 82 5.27 -6.97 -7.79
CA GLY A 82 4.94 -7.91 -6.73
C GLY A 82 3.65 -7.52 -6.01
N PHE A 83 3.52 -6.24 -5.63
CA PHE A 83 2.32 -5.69 -5.01
C PHE A 83 1.09 -5.70 -5.97
N HIS A 84 1.30 -5.43 -7.26
CA HIS A 84 0.25 -5.52 -8.27
C HIS A 84 -0.24 -6.95 -8.50
N LYS A 85 0.62 -7.96 -8.35
CA LYS A 85 0.19 -9.38 -8.37
C LYS A 85 -0.69 -9.74 -7.18
N SER A 86 -0.50 -9.09 -6.02
CA SER A 86 -1.33 -9.32 -4.83
C SER A 86 -2.60 -8.47 -4.79
N LEU A 87 -2.65 -7.32 -5.48
CA LEU A 87 -3.84 -6.43 -5.50
C LEU A 87 -5.15 -7.15 -5.88
N PRO A 88 -5.21 -8.04 -6.90
CA PRO A 88 -6.42 -8.80 -7.21
C PRO A 88 -6.90 -9.72 -6.08
N HIS A 89 -6.00 -10.15 -5.19
CA HIS A 89 -6.30 -10.99 -4.03
C HIS A 89 -6.63 -10.17 -2.78
N MET A 90 -6.27 -8.87 -2.77
CA MET A 90 -6.53 -7.94 -1.67
C MET A 90 -7.85 -7.18 -1.84
N ILE A 91 -8.35 -7.07 -3.07
CA ILE A 91 -9.72 -6.60 -3.32
C ILE A 91 -10.62 -7.84 -3.20
N PRO A 92 -11.43 -7.99 -2.14
CA PRO A 92 -12.41 -9.07 -2.08
C PRO A 92 -13.41 -8.84 -3.21
N GLY A 93 -13.20 -9.51 -4.33
CA GLY A 93 -14.22 -9.62 -5.36
C GLY A 93 -15.42 -10.33 -4.75
N THR A 94 -16.61 -9.79 -4.95
CA THR A 94 -17.85 -10.57 -4.74
C THR A 94 -17.70 -11.87 -5.51
N GLN A 95 -17.55 -12.97 -4.78
CA GLN A 95 -17.62 -14.31 -5.34
C GLN A 95 -19.04 -14.47 -5.86
N VAL A 96 -19.19 -14.55 -7.19
CA VAL A 96 -20.36 -15.10 -7.87
C VAL A 96 -19.99 -16.46 -8.43
#